data_AF-A0AAD9KYC0-F1
#
_entry.id   AF-A0AAD9KYC0-F1
#
_cell.length_a   1.000
_cell.length_b   1.000
_cell.length_c   1.000
_cell.angle_alpha   90.00
_cell.angle_beta   90.00
_cell.angle_gamma   90.00
#
_symmetry.space_group_name_H-M   'P 1'
#
loop_
_entity.id
_entity.type
_entity.pdbx_description
1 polymer ?
#
loop_
_entity_poly.entity_id
_entity_poly.type
_entity_poly.pdbx_seq_one_letter_code
_entity_poly.pdbx_strand_id
1 'polypeptide(L)'
;MTIPRDSIMSWMNAIGLVLTALPDGYWTLLNTRIIETLQNPALMNPHPGSKPFQMFNFSGSHQVIGEQHCGYLLALCHAIWHHASIGQLSSIPQFIREVLKPLIKTEDQLLFVCHLVGPFLRRFHIERTRCLLELTVELYEILQAVDKSVEHLRYMDAITDFLYHIKYMFVGNGVKNEVEKVIPTLRPALQLRLRFISHHFKEEAPNPT
;
A
#
# COMPACT_ATOMS: atom_id res chain seq x y z
N MET A 1 -14.55 26.02 15.11
CA MET A 1 -13.68 26.44 14.00
C MET A 1 -13.96 25.55 12.82
N THR A 2 -14.53 26.09 11.74
CA THR A 2 -14.87 25.34 10.52
C THR A 2 -13.77 25.57 9.48
N ILE A 3 -13.13 24.49 9.02
CA ILE A 3 -12.09 24.56 7.98
C ILE A 3 -12.75 24.68 6.60
N PRO A 4 -12.48 25.73 5.81
CA PRO A 4 -13.00 25.86 4.45
C PRO A 4 -12.47 24.76 3.53
N ARG A 5 -13.35 24.13 2.75
CA ARG A 5 -13.01 23.01 1.85
C ARG A 5 -11.91 23.37 0.84
N ASP A 6 -11.99 24.55 0.24
CA ASP A 6 -11.00 25.02 -0.74
C ASP A 6 -9.59 25.16 -0.17
N SER A 7 -9.47 25.28 1.16
CA SER A 7 -8.19 25.40 1.85
C SER A 7 -7.68 24.08 2.44
N ILE A 8 -8.41 22.98 2.32
CA ILE A 8 -8.14 21.73 3.04
C ILE A 8 -6.74 21.18 2.80
N MET A 9 -6.20 21.31 1.59
CA MET A 9 -4.84 20.88 1.26
C MET A 9 -3.80 21.71 2.01
N SER A 10 -4.01 23.03 2.11
CA SER A 10 -3.15 23.91 2.91
C SER A 10 -3.20 23.55 4.40
N TRP A 11 -4.37 23.17 4.91
CA TRP A 11 -4.51 22.65 6.28
C TRP A 11 -3.77 21.32 6.46
N MET A 12 -3.90 20.36 5.55
CA MET A 12 -3.18 19.10 5.60
C MET A 12 -1.66 19.31 5.60
N ASN A 13 -1.15 20.23 4.78
CA ASN A 13 0.27 20.57 4.74
C ASN A 13 0.74 21.23 6.05
N ALA A 14 -0.04 22.17 6.60
CA ALA A 14 0.28 22.80 7.88
C ALA A 14 0.30 21.77 9.02
N ILE A 15 -0.69 20.87 9.05
CA ILE A 15 -0.72 19.75 10.00
C ILE A 15 0.50 18.85 9.83
N GLY A 16 0.87 18.54 8.59
CA GLY A 16 2.08 17.78 8.25
C GLY A 16 3.32 18.40 8.88
N LEU A 17 3.61 19.67 8.56
CA LEU A 17 4.75 20.42 9.08
C LEU A 17 4.79 20.44 10.62
N VAL A 18 3.64 20.72 11.26
CA VAL A 18 3.54 20.78 12.72
C VAL A 18 3.77 19.41 13.33
N LEU A 19 3.03 18.38 12.90
CA LEU A 19 3.14 17.03 13.48
C LEU A 19 4.54 16.44 13.29
N THR A 20 5.20 16.72 12.16
CA THR A 20 6.54 16.19 11.91
C THR A 20 7.64 16.84 12.74
N ALA A 21 7.38 18.05 13.26
CA ALA A 21 8.26 18.76 14.18
C ALA A 21 8.03 18.39 15.66
N LEU A 22 6.91 17.72 15.98
CA LEU A 22 6.60 17.25 17.32
C LEU A 22 7.29 15.90 17.63
N PRO A 23 7.44 15.54 18.92
CA PRO A 23 8.01 14.25 19.32
C PRO A 23 7.26 13.05 18.76
N ASP A 24 7.96 11.91 18.65
CA ASP A 24 7.44 10.67 18.04
C ASP A 24 6.11 10.17 18.63
N GLY A 25 5.83 10.49 19.90
CA GLY A 25 4.54 10.16 20.53
C GLY A 25 3.33 10.69 19.76
N TYR A 26 3.44 11.83 19.08
CA TYR A 26 2.33 12.41 18.30
C TYR A 26 2.08 11.67 16.96
N TRP A 27 3.08 10.97 16.44
CA TRP A 27 2.97 10.14 15.23
C TRP A 27 2.12 8.90 15.44
N THR A 28 2.08 8.39 16.68
CA THR A 28 1.27 7.23 17.05
C THR A 28 -0.22 7.45 16.82
N LEU A 29 -0.69 8.70 16.87
CA LEU A 29 -2.08 9.05 16.55
C LEU A 29 -2.39 8.80 15.07
N LEU A 30 -1.46 9.11 14.16
CA LEU A 30 -1.63 8.81 12.74
C LEU A 30 -1.73 7.30 12.51
N ASN A 31 -0.83 6.54 13.15
CA ASN A 31 -0.85 5.08 13.09
C ASN A 31 -2.19 4.51 13.61
N THR A 32 -2.71 5.08 14.70
CA THR A 32 -4.01 4.70 15.25
C THR A 32 -5.15 4.94 14.24
N ARG A 33 -5.17 6.09 13.56
CA ARG A 33 -6.18 6.38 12.52
C ARG A 33 -6.07 5.46 11.30
N ILE A 34 -4.86 5.07 10.92
CA ILE A 34 -4.62 4.07 9.85
C ILE A 34 -5.21 2.72 10.24
N ILE A 35 -4.97 2.28 11.49
CA ILE A 35 -5.50 1.02 12.04
C ILE A 35 -7.03 1.05 12.06
N GLU A 36 -7.63 2.10 12.61
CA GLU A 36 -9.09 2.28 12.66
C GLU A 36 -9.71 2.26 11.26
N THR A 37 -9.04 2.86 10.27
CA THR A 37 -9.51 2.83 8.88
C THR A 37 -9.44 1.45 8.27
N LEU A 38 -8.34 0.72 8.48
CA LEU A 38 -8.24 -0.68 8.04
C LEU A 38 -9.31 -1.57 8.67
N GLN A 39 -9.72 -1.29 9.90
CA GLN A 39 -10.79 -1.99 10.62
C GLN A 39 -12.20 -1.45 10.29
N ASN A 40 -12.31 -0.47 9.39
CA ASN A 40 -13.60 0.05 8.99
C ASN A 40 -14.40 -1.04 8.22
N PRO A 41 -15.70 -1.22 8.49
CA PRO A 41 -16.54 -2.17 7.78
C PRO A 41 -16.50 -2.04 6.25
N ALA A 42 -16.29 -0.83 5.73
CA ALA A 42 -16.18 -0.59 4.28
C ALA A 42 -14.96 -1.31 3.66
N LEU A 43 -13.89 -1.53 4.43
CA LEU A 43 -12.71 -2.28 4.01
C LEU A 43 -12.74 -3.74 4.45
N MET A 44 -13.27 -4.03 5.64
CA MET A 44 -13.35 -5.41 6.18
C MET A 44 -14.42 -6.26 5.53
N ASN A 45 -15.55 -5.66 5.12
CA ASN A 45 -16.68 -6.35 4.51
C ASN A 45 -17.11 -5.58 3.25
N PRO A 46 -16.25 -5.53 2.22
CA PRO A 46 -16.53 -4.73 1.04
C PRO A 46 -17.76 -5.26 0.31
N HIS A 47 -18.72 -4.37 0.05
CA HIS A 47 -19.88 -4.70 -0.76
C HIS A 47 -19.43 -5.12 -2.17
N PRO A 48 -20.09 -6.06 -2.87
CA PRO A 48 -19.70 -6.48 -4.23
C PRO A 48 -19.58 -5.32 -5.23
N GLY A 49 -20.38 -4.27 -5.03
CA GLY A 49 -20.33 -3.01 -5.80
C GLY A 49 -19.35 -1.95 -5.28
N SER A 50 -18.50 -2.27 -4.29
CA SER A 50 -17.50 -1.32 -3.78
C SER A 50 -16.53 -0.93 -4.90
N LYS A 51 -16.16 0.36 -4.92
CA LYS A 51 -15.20 0.91 -5.88
C LYS A 51 -14.02 1.50 -5.10
N PRO A 52 -13.08 0.67 -4.61
CA PRO A 52 -12.02 1.11 -3.70
C PRO A 52 -11.17 2.24 -4.29
N PHE A 53 -10.87 2.21 -5.60
CA PHE A 53 -10.12 3.30 -6.25
C PHE A 53 -10.84 4.65 -6.22
N GLN A 54 -12.18 4.67 -6.21
CA GLN A 54 -12.94 5.90 -6.01
C GLN A 54 -12.90 6.30 -4.53
N MET A 55 -13.05 5.33 -3.62
CA MET A 55 -12.95 5.49 -2.16
C MET A 55 -11.63 6.10 -1.68
N PHE A 56 -10.55 5.81 -2.39
CA PHE A 56 -9.21 6.31 -2.08
C PHE A 56 -8.86 7.60 -2.82
N ASN A 57 -9.70 8.03 -3.77
CA ASN A 57 -9.47 9.25 -4.54
C ASN A 57 -10.00 10.47 -3.77
N PHE A 58 -9.08 11.13 -3.06
CA PHE A 58 -9.34 12.38 -2.35
C PHE A 58 -9.93 13.46 -3.27
N SER A 59 -9.30 13.74 -4.41
CA SER A 59 -9.72 14.82 -5.32
C SER A 59 -11.12 14.60 -5.86
N GLY A 60 -11.43 13.36 -6.28
CA GLY A 60 -12.76 12.99 -6.76
C GLY A 60 -13.82 13.15 -5.67
N SER A 61 -13.57 12.57 -4.49
CA SER A 61 -14.47 12.65 -3.32
C SER A 61 -14.71 14.09 -2.87
N HIS A 62 -13.66 14.90 -2.85
CA HIS A 62 -13.72 16.29 -2.45
C HIS A 62 -14.57 17.12 -3.44
N GLN A 63 -14.44 16.90 -4.74
CA GLN A 63 -15.19 17.64 -5.76
C GLN A 63 -16.71 17.36 -5.70
N VAL A 64 -17.13 16.14 -5.38
CA VAL A 64 -18.56 15.77 -5.37
C VAL A 64 -19.24 15.91 -3.99
N ILE A 65 -18.56 16.48 -3.00
CA ILE A 65 -19.05 16.59 -1.59
C ILE A 65 -19.39 15.20 -1.01
N GLY A 66 -18.85 14.13 -1.58
CA GLY A 66 -18.97 12.77 -1.08
C GLY A 66 -17.77 12.50 -0.20
N GLU A 67 -17.80 12.95 1.05
CA GLU A 67 -16.65 12.81 1.96
C GLU A 67 -16.38 11.33 2.28
N GLN A 68 -15.44 10.74 1.56
CA GLN A 68 -14.98 9.38 1.82
C GLN A 68 -13.79 9.43 2.78
N HIS A 69 -14.01 8.93 3.99
CA HIS A 69 -13.04 8.96 5.08
C HIS A 69 -11.66 8.42 4.67
N CYS A 70 -11.63 7.31 3.91
CA CYS A 70 -10.39 6.69 3.46
C CYS A 70 -9.54 7.63 2.59
N GLY A 71 -10.16 8.34 1.64
CA GLY A 71 -9.45 9.28 0.75
C GLY A 71 -8.87 10.48 1.52
N TYR A 72 -9.62 11.02 2.48
CA TYR A 72 -9.14 12.12 3.33
C TYR A 72 -8.00 11.67 4.25
N LEU A 73 -8.09 10.47 4.83
CA LEU A 73 -7.00 9.95 5.65
C LEU A 73 -5.75 9.70 4.80
N LEU A 74 -5.88 9.11 3.60
CA LEU A 74 -4.74 8.93 2.69
C LEU A 74 -4.07 10.27 2.37
N ALA A 75 -4.84 11.29 2.00
CA ALA A 75 -4.31 12.62 1.71
C ALA A 75 -3.58 13.23 2.92
N LEU A 76 -4.11 13.06 4.13
CA LEU A 76 -3.47 13.54 5.35
C LEU A 76 -2.18 12.75 5.66
N CYS A 77 -2.21 11.42 5.57
CA CYS A 77 -1.01 10.58 5.70
C CYS A 77 0.06 11.01 4.70
N HIS A 78 -0.33 11.26 3.46
CA HIS A 78 0.59 11.70 2.41
C HIS A 78 1.20 13.06 2.73
N ALA A 79 0.40 14.04 3.20
CA ALA A 79 0.92 15.34 3.60
C ALA A 79 1.91 15.23 4.79
N ILE A 80 1.59 14.42 5.80
CA ILE A 80 2.48 14.21 6.96
C ILE A 80 3.77 13.51 6.52
N TRP A 81 3.67 12.43 5.75
CA TRP A 81 4.84 11.66 5.29
C TRP A 81 5.69 12.42 4.27
N HIS A 82 5.10 13.38 3.56
CA HIS A 82 5.85 14.30 2.70
C HIS A 82 6.82 15.17 3.51
N HIS A 83 6.39 15.66 4.67
CA HIS A 83 7.20 16.50 5.56
C HIS A 83 8.08 15.71 6.55
N ALA A 84 7.84 14.40 6.68
CA ALA A 84 8.64 13.50 7.51
C ALA A 84 10.12 13.53 7.15
N SER A 85 11.00 13.40 8.13
CA SER A 85 12.40 13.00 7.87
C SER A 85 12.46 11.53 7.40
N ILE A 86 13.54 11.15 6.70
CA ILE A 86 13.74 9.74 6.35
C ILE A 86 13.83 8.85 7.59
N GLY A 87 14.38 9.37 8.70
CA GLY A 87 14.45 8.67 9.98
C GLY A 87 13.05 8.27 10.48
N GLN A 88 12.11 9.21 10.48
CA GLN A 88 10.71 8.95 10.85
C GLN A 88 10.05 7.95 9.89
N LEU A 89 10.23 8.10 8.57
CA LEU A 89 9.68 7.16 7.57
C LEU A 89 10.26 5.75 7.67
N SER A 90 11.45 5.60 8.25
CA SER A 90 12.13 4.29 8.36
C SER A 90 11.39 3.32 9.28
N SER A 91 10.48 3.82 10.11
CA SER A 91 9.60 2.99 10.96
C SER A 91 8.43 2.36 10.19
N ILE A 92 8.10 2.85 9.00
CA ILE A 92 6.93 2.41 8.23
C ILE A 92 6.98 0.92 7.86
N PRO A 93 8.09 0.35 7.35
CA PRO A 93 8.16 -1.09 7.07
C PRO A 93 7.88 -1.95 8.32
N GLN A 94 8.44 -1.56 9.48
CA GLN A 94 8.19 -2.25 10.74
C GLN A 94 6.72 -2.13 11.17
N PHE A 95 6.15 -0.93 11.08
CA PHE A 95 4.74 -0.71 11.38
C PHE A 95 3.82 -1.56 10.50
N ILE A 96 4.12 -1.67 9.20
CA ILE A 96 3.38 -2.54 8.28
C ILE A 96 3.52 -4.00 8.67
N ARG A 97 4.74 -4.47 8.92
CA ARG A 97 5.02 -5.87 9.28
C ARG A 97 4.34 -6.30 10.58
N GLU A 98 4.49 -5.49 11.62
CA GLU A 98 4.13 -5.87 13.00
C GLU A 98 2.69 -5.51 13.35
N VAL A 99 2.14 -4.45 12.75
CA VAL A 99 0.82 -3.92 13.14
C VAL A 99 -0.20 -4.07 12.02
N LEU A 100 0.10 -3.65 10.80
CA LEU A 100 -0.92 -3.66 9.73
C LEU A 100 -1.14 -5.05 9.14
N LYS A 101 -0.07 -5.78 8.81
CA LYS A 101 -0.13 -7.10 8.17
C LYS A 101 -1.05 -8.10 8.92
N PRO A 102 -1.01 -8.21 10.26
CA PRO A 102 -1.93 -9.09 11.00
C PRO A 102 -3.43 -8.76 10.79
N LEU A 103 -3.76 -7.49 10.57
CA LEU A 103 -5.13 -6.99 10.43
C LEU A 103 -5.70 -7.12 9.02
N ILE A 104 -4.85 -7.26 8.01
CA ILE A 104 -5.24 -7.28 6.60
C ILE A 104 -5.70 -8.69 6.21
N LYS A 105 -6.97 -8.78 5.80
CA LYS A 105 -7.66 -10.02 5.37
C LYS A 105 -8.38 -9.85 4.05
N THR A 106 -8.71 -8.63 3.64
CA THR A 106 -9.44 -8.36 2.39
C THR A 106 -8.58 -7.69 1.33
N GLU A 107 -9.06 -7.77 0.09
CA GLU A 107 -8.46 -7.09 -1.05
C GLU A 107 -8.47 -5.56 -0.92
N ASP A 108 -9.58 -4.99 -0.47
CA ASP A 108 -9.74 -3.53 -0.31
C ASP A 108 -8.75 -2.99 0.75
N GLN A 109 -8.45 -3.75 1.81
CA GLN A 109 -7.41 -3.40 2.80
C GLN A 109 -6.00 -3.42 2.20
N LEU A 110 -5.65 -4.44 1.40
CA LEU A 110 -4.37 -4.47 0.68
C LEU A 110 -4.23 -3.27 -0.26
N LEU A 111 -5.28 -2.97 -1.03
CA LEU A 111 -5.28 -1.80 -1.92
C LEU A 111 -5.10 -0.49 -1.16
N PHE A 112 -5.71 -0.35 0.02
CA PHE A 112 -5.51 0.82 0.88
C PHE A 112 -4.03 0.97 1.27
N VAL A 113 -3.36 -0.12 1.70
CA VAL A 113 -1.92 -0.09 2.02
C VAL A 113 -1.06 0.26 0.80
N CYS A 114 -1.38 -0.26 -0.39
CA CYS A 114 -0.69 0.11 -1.63
C CYS A 114 -0.81 1.62 -1.91
N HIS A 115 -1.99 2.22 -1.74
CA HIS A 115 -2.19 3.67 -1.90
C HIS A 115 -1.49 4.48 -0.80
N LEU A 116 -1.39 3.93 0.40
CA LEU A 116 -0.72 4.58 1.52
C LEU A 116 0.79 4.72 1.25
N VAL A 117 1.45 3.65 0.79
CA VAL A 117 2.93 3.64 0.64
C VAL A 117 3.42 4.03 -0.76
N GLY A 118 2.60 3.84 -1.79
CA GLY A 118 2.98 4.04 -3.20
C GLY A 118 3.70 5.36 -3.49
N PRO A 119 3.18 6.52 -3.05
CA PRO A 119 3.83 7.82 -3.32
C PRO A 119 5.24 7.97 -2.73
N PHE A 120 5.62 7.14 -1.75
CA PHE A 120 6.88 7.26 -1.01
C PHE A 120 7.94 6.25 -1.46
N LEU A 121 7.61 5.35 -2.39
CA LEU A 121 8.55 4.34 -2.90
C LEU A 121 9.82 4.96 -3.48
N ARG A 122 9.69 6.02 -4.29
CA ARG A 122 10.84 6.74 -4.85
C ARG A 122 11.72 7.35 -3.76
N ARG A 123 11.10 7.86 -2.70
CA ARG A 123 11.82 8.47 -1.58
C ARG A 123 12.62 7.42 -0.81
N PHE A 124 12.00 6.28 -0.50
CA PHE A 124 12.73 5.14 0.08
C PHE A 124 13.83 4.62 -0.84
N HIS A 125 13.58 4.54 -2.14
CA HIS A 125 14.60 4.11 -3.11
C HIS A 125 15.86 4.99 -3.05
N ILE A 126 15.68 6.32 -3.03
CA ILE A 126 16.79 7.30 -3.04
C ILE A 126 17.45 7.42 -1.67
N GLU A 127 16.68 7.56 -0.59
CA GLU A 127 17.20 7.95 0.72
C GLU A 127 17.48 6.75 1.63
N ARG A 128 16.79 5.60 1.45
CA ARG A 128 16.93 4.44 2.33
C ARG A 128 16.46 3.12 1.70
N THR A 129 17.21 2.63 0.70
CA THR A 129 16.83 1.46 -0.13
C THR A 129 16.48 0.22 0.68
N ARG A 130 17.14 -0.02 1.82
CA ARG A 130 16.80 -1.13 2.73
C ARG A 130 15.33 -1.13 3.15
N CYS A 131 14.78 0.03 3.51
CA CYS A 131 13.38 0.15 3.90
C CYS A 131 12.43 -0.18 2.75
N LEU A 132 12.80 0.17 1.51
CA LEU A 132 12.03 -0.20 0.32
C LEU A 132 12.04 -1.72 0.10
N LEU A 133 13.19 -2.38 0.25
CA LEU A 133 13.29 -3.84 0.08
C LEU A 133 12.42 -4.55 1.12
N GLU A 134 12.53 -4.16 2.40
CA GLU A 134 11.70 -4.68 3.48
C GLU A 134 10.21 -4.47 3.20
N LEU A 135 9.81 -3.23 2.85
CA LEU A 135 8.43 -2.91 2.50
C LEU A 135 7.91 -3.76 1.33
N THR A 136 8.74 -3.97 0.31
CA THR A 136 8.35 -4.76 -0.86
C THR A 136 8.06 -6.20 -0.47
N VAL A 137 8.91 -6.82 0.35
CA VAL A 137 8.66 -8.18 0.87
C VAL A 137 7.34 -8.23 1.64
N GLU A 138 7.08 -7.25 2.52
CA GLU A 138 5.80 -7.18 3.25
C GLU A 138 4.59 -7.12 2.32
N LEU A 139 4.66 -6.38 1.21
CA LEU A 139 3.55 -6.31 0.24
C LEU A 139 3.25 -7.67 -0.39
N TYR A 140 4.26 -8.48 -0.72
CA TYR A 140 4.05 -9.84 -1.22
C TYR A 140 3.48 -10.77 -0.15
N GLU A 141 3.96 -10.68 1.09
CA GLU A 141 3.43 -11.48 2.19
C GLU A 141 1.97 -11.10 2.53
N ILE A 142 1.63 -9.81 2.48
CA ILE A 142 0.23 -9.35 2.64
C ILE A 142 -0.62 -9.87 1.49
N LEU A 143 -0.15 -9.80 0.23
CA LEU A 143 -0.85 -10.39 -0.91
C LEU A 143 -1.12 -11.88 -0.68
N GLN A 144 -0.12 -12.64 -0.21
CA GLN A 144 -0.30 -14.06 0.11
C GLN A 144 -1.32 -14.28 1.23
N ALA A 145 -1.32 -13.46 2.27
CA ALA A 145 -2.28 -13.56 3.36
C ALA A 145 -3.73 -13.28 2.88
N VAL A 146 -3.91 -12.23 2.06
CA VAL A 146 -5.21 -11.90 1.47
C VAL A 146 -5.66 -12.99 0.50
N ASP A 147 -4.77 -13.47 -0.37
CA ASP A 147 -5.04 -14.54 -1.34
C ASP A 147 -5.62 -15.79 -0.69
N LYS A 148 -5.14 -16.14 0.51
CA LYS A 148 -5.63 -17.27 1.31
C LYS A 148 -6.89 -16.96 2.12
N SER A 149 -7.19 -15.69 2.35
CA SER A 149 -8.32 -15.25 3.19
C SER A 149 -9.59 -14.98 2.38
N VAL A 150 -9.48 -14.73 1.08
CA VAL A 150 -10.62 -14.39 0.21
C VAL A 150 -10.86 -15.44 -0.86
N GLU A 151 -12.12 -15.70 -1.18
CA GLU A 151 -12.48 -16.62 -2.27
C GLU A 151 -12.12 -16.05 -3.64
N HIS A 152 -12.33 -14.74 -3.85
CA HIS A 152 -12.10 -14.06 -5.12
C HIS A 152 -11.31 -12.77 -4.94
N LEU A 153 -10.42 -12.50 -5.89
CA LEU A 153 -9.70 -11.23 -6.04
C LEU A 153 -10.18 -10.53 -7.30
N ARG A 154 -10.73 -9.33 -7.17
CA ARG A 154 -11.35 -8.53 -8.24
C ARG A 154 -10.35 -7.64 -8.96
N TYR A 155 -9.25 -7.28 -8.30
CA TYR A 155 -8.29 -6.27 -8.72
C TYR A 155 -6.88 -6.82 -8.88
N MET A 156 -6.78 -8.11 -9.24
CA MET A 156 -5.51 -8.80 -9.46
C MET A 156 -4.58 -8.03 -10.40
N ASP A 157 -5.09 -7.55 -11.53
CA ASP A 157 -4.28 -6.85 -12.54
C ASP A 157 -3.64 -5.59 -11.94
N ALA A 158 -4.43 -4.75 -11.26
CA ALA A 158 -3.93 -3.53 -10.63
C ALA A 158 -2.89 -3.81 -9.53
N ILE A 159 -3.10 -4.87 -8.73
CA ILE A 159 -2.12 -5.30 -7.72
C ILE A 159 -0.83 -5.75 -8.39
N THR A 160 -0.92 -6.60 -9.42
CA THR A 160 0.27 -7.12 -10.10
C THR A 160 1.02 -6.04 -10.88
N ASP A 161 0.32 -5.09 -11.50
CA ASP A 161 0.92 -3.95 -12.20
C ASP A 161 1.70 -3.07 -11.22
N PHE A 162 1.16 -2.83 -10.02
CA PHE A 162 1.87 -2.11 -8.97
C PHE A 162 3.14 -2.85 -8.52
N LEU A 163 3.07 -4.18 -8.35
CA LEU A 163 4.23 -5.00 -7.98
C LEU A 163 5.30 -5.03 -9.09
N TYR A 164 4.89 -5.08 -10.37
CA TYR A 164 5.81 -4.94 -11.50
C TYR A 164 6.44 -3.55 -11.57
N HIS A 165 5.66 -2.50 -11.32
CA HIS A 165 6.18 -1.15 -11.21
C HIS A 165 7.27 -1.07 -10.14
N ILE A 166 7.04 -1.66 -8.95
CA ILE A 166 8.05 -1.72 -7.90
C ILE A 166 9.31 -2.48 -8.35
N LYS A 167 9.14 -3.66 -8.98
CA LYS A 167 10.23 -4.47 -9.51
C LYS A 167 11.10 -3.67 -10.48
N TYR A 168 10.51 -3.10 -11.52
CA TYR A 168 11.28 -2.52 -12.61
C TYR A 168 11.77 -1.10 -12.33
N MET A 169 11.04 -0.32 -11.53
CA MET A 169 11.42 1.07 -11.26
C MET A 169 12.31 1.24 -10.05
N PHE A 170 12.28 0.31 -9.09
CA PHE A 170 12.98 0.51 -7.81
C PHE A 170 13.81 -0.68 -7.34
N VAL A 171 13.24 -1.87 -7.16
CA VAL A 171 13.95 -2.95 -6.43
C VAL A 171 14.78 -3.88 -7.32
N GLY A 172 14.50 -3.96 -8.61
CA GLY A 172 15.13 -4.90 -9.54
C GLY A 172 15.02 -6.34 -9.04
N ASN A 173 16.17 -6.94 -8.71
CA ASN A 173 16.27 -8.29 -8.16
C ASN A 173 16.53 -8.32 -6.64
N GLY A 174 16.48 -7.17 -5.95
CA GLY A 174 16.88 -7.04 -4.54
C GLY A 174 16.04 -7.82 -3.54
N VAL A 175 14.83 -8.27 -3.93
CA VAL A 175 13.92 -9.09 -3.10
C VAL A 175 13.58 -10.43 -3.76
N LYS A 176 14.35 -10.84 -4.77
CA LYS A 176 14.00 -12.00 -5.62
C LYS A 176 13.86 -13.28 -4.79
N ASN A 177 14.81 -13.55 -3.90
CA ASN A 177 14.86 -14.79 -3.13
C ASN A 177 13.68 -14.93 -2.16
N GLU A 178 13.21 -13.81 -1.62
CA GLU A 178 12.07 -13.71 -0.73
C GLU A 178 10.77 -13.90 -1.51
N VAL A 179 10.63 -13.18 -2.62
CA VAL A 179 9.43 -13.21 -3.47
C VAL A 179 9.23 -14.57 -4.16
N GLU A 180 10.32 -15.24 -4.55
CA GLU A 180 10.27 -16.60 -5.13
C GLU A 180 9.76 -17.67 -4.16
N LYS A 181 9.78 -17.41 -2.85
CA LYS A 181 9.13 -18.29 -1.85
C LYS A 181 7.63 -18.04 -1.76
N VAL A 182 7.18 -16.82 -2.07
CA VAL A 182 5.78 -16.41 -1.92
C VAL A 182 4.98 -16.77 -3.17
N ILE A 183 5.46 -16.42 -4.37
CA ILE A 183 4.71 -16.56 -5.63
C ILE A 183 4.15 -17.98 -5.83
N PRO A 184 4.92 -19.08 -5.65
CA PRO A 184 4.42 -20.44 -5.88
C PRO A 184 3.26 -20.85 -4.98
N THR A 185 3.03 -20.14 -3.88
CA THR A 185 1.96 -20.42 -2.92
C THR A 185 0.67 -19.66 -3.19
N LEU A 186 0.68 -18.72 -4.15
CA LEU A 186 -0.49 -17.94 -4.54
C LEU A 186 -1.43 -18.75 -5.44
N ARG A 187 -2.68 -18.34 -5.60
CA ARG A 187 -3.58 -18.96 -6.58
C ARG A 187 -3.01 -18.94 -8.01
N PRO A 188 -3.33 -19.93 -8.88
CA PRO A 188 -2.75 -20.04 -10.23
C PRO A 188 -2.88 -18.76 -11.08
N ALA A 189 -4.00 -18.05 -10.95
CA ALA A 189 -4.23 -16.81 -11.67
C ALA A 189 -3.24 -15.68 -11.30
N LEU A 190 -2.76 -15.63 -10.04
CA LEU A 190 -1.74 -14.67 -9.60
C LEU A 190 -0.35 -15.14 -10.04
N GLN A 191 -0.07 -16.45 -9.94
CA GLN A 191 1.19 -17.02 -10.43
C GLN A 191 1.42 -16.69 -11.91
N LEU A 192 0.38 -16.87 -12.74
CA LEU A 192 0.45 -16.56 -14.17
C LEU A 192 0.73 -15.08 -14.43
N ARG A 193 0.11 -14.18 -13.67
CA ARG A 193 0.32 -12.73 -13.79
C ARG A 193 1.72 -12.33 -13.34
N LEU A 194 2.21 -12.92 -12.25
CA LEU A 194 3.51 -12.61 -11.65
C LEU A 194 4.67 -13.46 -12.22
N ARG A 195 4.43 -14.22 -13.29
CA ARG A 195 5.40 -15.18 -13.87
C ARG A 195 6.73 -14.58 -14.30
N PHE A 196 6.80 -13.27 -14.55
CA PHE A 196 8.04 -12.60 -14.94
C PHE A 196 8.77 -11.96 -13.75
N ILE A 197 8.17 -12.01 -12.55
CA ILE A 197 8.82 -11.59 -11.31
C ILE A 197 9.77 -12.69 -10.83
N SER A 198 9.29 -13.94 -10.80
CA SER A 198 10.07 -15.15 -10.53
C SER A 198 10.45 -15.85 -11.83
N HIS A 199 11.73 -16.03 -12.12
CA HIS A 199 12.18 -16.60 -13.41
C HIS A 199 11.97 -18.13 -13.55
N HIS A 200 11.10 -18.73 -12.73
CA HIS A 200 10.83 -20.16 -12.73
C HIS A 200 10.04 -20.67 -13.95
N PHE A 201 9.35 -19.79 -14.68
CA PHE A 201 8.74 -20.12 -15.97
C PHE A 201 9.76 -19.94 -17.11
N LYS A 202 10.82 -20.75 -17.11
CA LYS A 202 11.57 -20.98 -18.35
C LYS A 202 10.68 -21.79 -19.29
N GLU A 203 10.61 -21.34 -20.53
CA GLU A 203 9.92 -21.96 -21.65
C GLU A 203 10.22 -23.48 -21.70
N GLU A 204 9.19 -24.32 -21.57
CA GLU A 204 9.21 -25.63 -22.21
C GLU A 204 9.20 -25.37 -23.72
N ALA A 205 10.38 -25.15 -24.29
CA ALA A 205 10.55 -25.22 -25.73
C ALA A 205 10.23 -26.66 -26.15
N PRO A 206 9.30 -26.88 -27.11
CA PRO A 206 9.05 -28.23 -27.61
C PRO A 206 10.35 -28.77 -28.22
N ASN A 207 10.79 -29.93 -27.74
CA ASN A 207 11.92 -30.65 -28.32
C ASN A 207 11.66 -30.85 -29.82
N PRO A 208 12.56 -30.38 -30.71
CA PRO A 208 12.45 -30.74 -32.11
C PRO A 208 12.73 -32.25 -32.24
N THR A 209 11.70 -32.98 -32.66
CA THR A 209 11.81 -34.35 -33.21
C THR A 209 12.59 -34.36 -34.51
#